data_AF-A0A3P9B3S8-F1
#
_entry.id   AF-A0A3P9B3S8-F1
#
_cell.length_a   1.000
_cell.length_b   1.000
_cell.length_c   1.000
_cell.angle_alpha   90.00
_cell.angle_beta   90.00
_cell.angle_gamma   90.00
#
_symmetry.space_group_name_H-M   'P 1'
#
loop_
_entity.id
_entity.type
_entity.pdbx_description
1 polymer ?
#
loop_
_entity_poly.entity_id
_entity_poly.type
_entity_poly.pdbx_seq_one_letter_code
_entity_poly.pdbx_strand_id
1 'polypeptide(L)'
;YKLFTLISCTSMKMADLKGSYEKAEQEYKQHKECINTIAEEADSVKEDLSKTDQEVIKCKHHKKHYDEKRSAHLHNIQTLEGNLKSKEKEYEMSVAKAKEICLERVESRRSARSLDSEINRLKLKITSQKEQQGDREEIVRQYHEALESYKNMTQQMKNLNSFIKSLDSVMNQRLQAYAELRRFLSARCKYYFDSMLAQRGYSGSMIFDHKNETLSISVQPGQGNKADLSDMRLLSGGERSFSTVCFVLSLWAITEAPFRCLDEFDVYMDMVNRRISMDMMLKVAASQRYRQFIFLTPQNMSSLPESKIIRILRLKDPDRGQRNTQRSEDEDQ
;
A
#
# COMPACT_ATOMS: atom_id res chain seq x y z
N TYR A 1 169.29 -28.52 62.37
CA TYR A 1 169.10 -27.87 61.05
C TYR A 1 168.08 -28.56 60.12
N LYS A 2 167.02 -29.24 60.62
CA LYS A 2 165.92 -29.80 59.77
C LYS A 2 164.51 -29.31 60.15
N LEU A 3 164.38 -28.45 61.17
CA LEU A 3 163.08 -27.96 61.65
C LEU A 3 162.60 -26.69 60.93
N PHE A 4 163.50 -25.98 60.24
CA PHE A 4 163.19 -24.67 59.64
C PHE A 4 162.51 -24.76 58.26
N THR A 5 162.69 -25.87 57.53
CA THR A 5 162.18 -26.00 56.15
C THR A 5 160.72 -26.50 56.08
N LEU A 6 160.20 -27.15 57.14
CA LEU A 6 158.81 -27.67 57.13
C LEU A 6 157.77 -26.59 57.48
N ILE A 7 158.14 -25.59 58.28
CA ILE A 7 157.22 -24.55 58.77
C ILE A 7 156.91 -23.53 57.66
N SER A 8 157.83 -23.30 56.73
CA SER A 8 157.62 -22.36 55.61
C SER A 8 156.64 -22.89 54.54
N CYS A 9 156.53 -24.21 54.36
CA CYS A 9 155.74 -24.81 53.27
C CYS A 9 154.25 -24.98 53.63
N THR A 10 153.93 -25.14 54.92
CA THR A 10 152.54 -25.21 55.43
C THR A 10 151.88 -23.85 55.54
N SER A 11 152.65 -22.78 55.80
CA SER A 11 152.15 -21.41 55.85
C SER A 11 151.62 -20.92 54.49
N MET A 12 152.33 -21.19 53.39
CA MET A 12 151.89 -20.77 52.04
C MET A 12 150.62 -21.50 51.57
N LYS A 13 150.47 -22.80 51.86
CA LYS A 13 149.26 -23.54 51.45
C LYS A 13 147.99 -23.12 52.20
N MET A 14 148.10 -22.71 53.47
CA MET A 14 146.97 -22.16 54.21
C MET A 14 146.56 -20.77 53.69
N ALA A 15 147.52 -19.96 53.24
CA ALA A 15 147.23 -18.64 52.68
C ALA A 15 146.46 -18.73 51.36
N ASP A 16 146.83 -19.65 50.45
CA ASP A 16 146.11 -19.85 49.18
C ASP A 16 144.69 -20.41 49.37
N LEU A 17 144.51 -21.34 50.32
CA LEU A 17 143.18 -21.90 50.62
C LEU A 17 142.26 -20.87 51.29
N LYS A 18 142.81 -19.98 52.12
CA LYS A 18 142.05 -18.88 52.72
C LYS A 18 141.63 -17.86 51.66
N GLY A 19 142.52 -17.53 50.73
CA GLY A 19 142.23 -16.64 49.61
C GLY A 19 141.16 -17.18 48.65
N SER A 20 141.12 -18.49 48.39
CA SER A 20 140.08 -19.07 47.52
C SER A 20 138.70 -19.14 48.20
N TYR A 21 138.67 -19.42 49.51
CA TYR A 21 137.43 -19.39 50.30
C TYR A 21 136.83 -17.98 50.37
N GLU A 22 137.66 -16.97 50.65
CA GLU A 22 137.23 -15.57 50.70
C GLU A 22 136.67 -15.11 49.33
N LYS A 23 137.26 -15.56 48.22
CA LYS A 23 136.78 -15.24 46.87
C LYS A 23 135.42 -15.88 46.55
N ALA A 24 135.25 -17.16 46.87
CA ALA A 24 133.98 -17.88 46.67
C ALA A 24 132.86 -17.35 47.59
N GLU A 25 133.19 -16.93 48.82
CA GLU A 25 132.23 -16.28 49.72
C GLU A 25 131.78 -14.91 49.18
N GLN A 26 132.69 -14.16 48.55
CA GLN A 26 132.39 -12.89 47.91
C GLN A 26 131.49 -13.06 46.69
N GLU A 27 131.76 -14.04 45.83
CA GLU A 27 130.91 -14.37 44.67
C GLU A 27 129.52 -14.87 45.09
N TYR A 28 129.43 -15.69 46.15
CA TYR A 28 128.15 -16.12 46.70
C TYR A 28 127.34 -14.94 47.26
N LYS A 29 127.99 -14.00 47.96
CA LYS A 29 127.34 -12.77 48.43
C LYS A 29 126.83 -11.93 47.27
N GLN A 30 127.64 -11.74 46.21
CA GLN A 30 127.23 -10.99 45.02
C GLN A 30 126.06 -11.64 44.28
N HIS A 31 126.08 -12.96 44.09
CA HIS A 31 124.97 -13.66 43.44
C HIS A 31 123.69 -13.64 44.29
N LYS A 32 123.81 -13.74 45.62
CA LYS A 32 122.67 -13.64 46.53
C LYS A 32 122.07 -12.23 46.53
N GLU A 33 122.89 -11.18 46.49
CA GLU A 33 122.42 -9.81 46.34
C GLU A 33 121.72 -9.62 45.00
N CYS A 34 122.32 -10.08 43.89
CA CYS A 34 121.73 -9.95 42.56
C CYS A 34 120.39 -10.70 42.43
N ILE A 35 120.26 -11.90 43.01
CA ILE A 35 118.99 -12.65 43.06
C ILE A 35 117.93 -11.88 43.87
N ASN A 36 118.32 -11.29 45.01
CA ASN A 36 117.40 -10.47 45.80
C ASN A 36 116.95 -9.22 45.03
N THR A 37 117.85 -8.54 44.33
CA THR A 37 117.50 -7.35 43.52
C THR A 37 116.54 -7.71 42.38
N ILE A 38 116.79 -8.81 41.66
CA ILE A 38 115.90 -9.28 40.59
C ILE A 38 114.54 -9.74 41.16
N ALA A 39 114.52 -10.34 42.35
CA ALA A 39 113.27 -10.73 43.01
C ALA A 39 112.44 -9.50 43.42
N GLU A 40 113.08 -8.45 43.97
CA GLU A 40 112.41 -7.19 44.31
C GLU A 40 111.87 -6.47 43.06
N GLU A 41 112.63 -6.44 41.96
CA GLU A 41 112.17 -5.88 40.68
C GLU A 41 111.00 -6.70 40.09
N ALA A 42 111.06 -8.03 40.16
CA ALA A 42 109.99 -8.90 39.69
C ALA A 42 108.70 -8.74 40.53
N ASP A 43 108.81 -8.59 41.85
CA ASP A 43 107.67 -8.33 42.73
C ASP A 43 107.08 -6.94 42.45
N SER A 44 107.90 -5.91 42.22
CA SER A 44 107.44 -4.58 41.80
C SER A 44 106.66 -4.62 40.49
N VAL A 45 107.19 -5.29 39.46
CA VAL A 45 106.52 -5.41 38.15
C VAL A 45 105.21 -6.22 38.26
N LYS A 46 105.19 -7.24 39.12
CA LYS A 46 103.98 -8.04 39.38
C LYS A 46 102.90 -7.23 40.09
N GLU A 47 103.28 -6.34 41.00
CA GLU A 47 102.35 -5.43 41.66
C GLU A 47 101.76 -4.40 40.68
N ASP A 48 102.57 -3.84 39.80
CA ASP A 48 102.12 -2.90 38.76
C ASP A 48 101.24 -3.56 37.69
N LEU A 49 101.54 -4.82 37.32
CA LEU A 49 100.68 -5.62 36.44
C LEU A 49 99.32 -5.86 37.09
N SER A 50 99.29 -6.20 38.38
CA SER A 50 98.05 -6.39 39.15
C SER A 50 97.21 -5.11 39.23
N LYS A 51 97.85 -3.94 39.46
CA LYS A 51 97.18 -2.63 39.45
C LYS A 51 96.59 -2.33 38.06
N THR A 52 97.36 -2.55 37.00
CA THR A 52 96.91 -2.32 35.62
C THR A 52 95.75 -3.23 35.23
N ASP A 53 95.78 -4.51 35.61
CA ASP A 53 94.69 -5.45 35.37
C ASP A 53 93.40 -5.05 36.11
N GLN A 54 93.52 -4.58 37.36
CA GLN A 54 92.37 -4.04 38.10
C GLN A 54 91.77 -2.80 37.42
N GLU A 55 92.59 -1.91 36.86
CA GLU A 55 92.10 -0.76 36.10
C GLU A 55 91.42 -1.17 34.80
N VAL A 56 91.98 -2.13 34.06
CA VAL A 56 91.37 -2.68 32.84
C VAL A 56 90.01 -3.31 33.15
N ILE A 57 89.88 -4.04 34.26
CA ILE A 57 88.60 -4.61 34.70
C ILE A 57 87.60 -3.49 35.04
N LYS A 58 88.01 -2.44 35.76
CA LYS A 58 87.16 -1.28 36.06
C LYS A 58 86.69 -0.57 34.78
N CYS A 59 87.59 -0.33 33.82
CA CYS A 59 87.25 0.28 32.54
C CYS A 59 86.29 -0.59 31.72
N LYS A 60 86.45 -1.92 31.71
CA LYS A 60 85.51 -2.85 31.07
C LYS A 60 84.13 -2.79 31.71
N HIS A 61 84.05 -2.73 33.04
CA HIS A 61 82.78 -2.57 33.76
C HIS A 61 82.10 -1.23 33.45
N HIS A 62 82.86 -0.12 33.44
CA HIS A 62 82.31 1.19 33.06
C HIS A 62 81.81 1.20 31.62
N LYS A 63 82.57 0.64 30.66
CA LYS A 63 82.13 0.53 29.27
C LYS A 63 80.82 -0.24 29.17
N LYS A 64 80.74 -1.42 29.81
CA LYS A 64 79.50 -2.23 29.82
C LYS A 64 78.32 -1.47 30.44
N HIS A 65 78.52 -0.79 31.58
CA HIS A 65 77.48 0.00 32.23
C HIS A 65 76.94 1.13 31.34
N TYR A 66 77.83 1.87 30.66
CA TYR A 66 77.44 2.96 29.77
C TYR A 66 76.83 2.46 28.46
N ASP A 67 77.29 1.33 27.92
CA ASP A 67 76.67 0.69 26.75
C ASP A 67 75.24 0.20 27.06
N GLU A 68 75.03 -0.41 28.22
CA GLU A 68 73.70 -0.82 28.69
C GLU A 68 72.78 0.40 28.90
N LYS A 69 73.25 1.46 29.55
CA LYS A 69 72.49 2.72 29.69
C LYS A 69 72.17 3.35 28.34
N ARG A 70 73.14 3.40 27.42
CA ARG A 70 72.92 3.93 26.06
C ARG A 70 71.86 3.13 25.33
N SER A 71 71.92 1.80 25.40
CA SER A 71 70.90 0.91 24.81
C SER A 71 69.51 1.16 25.42
N ALA A 72 69.42 1.30 26.74
CA ALA A 72 68.16 1.60 27.43
C ALA A 72 67.59 2.97 27.03
N HIS A 73 68.43 4.00 26.94
CA HIS A 73 68.01 5.33 26.47
C HIS A 73 67.56 5.32 25.01
N LEU A 74 68.28 4.62 24.13
CA LEU A 74 67.89 4.47 22.73
C LEU A 74 66.53 3.76 22.58
N HIS A 75 66.29 2.72 23.37
CA HIS A 75 64.99 2.03 23.38
C HIS A 75 63.85 2.94 23.88
N ASN A 76 64.11 3.73 24.93
CA ASN A 76 63.15 4.70 25.44
C ASN A 76 62.84 5.80 24.40
N ILE A 77 63.87 6.29 23.70
CA ILE A 77 63.69 7.27 22.61
C ILE A 77 62.80 6.68 21.52
N GLN A 78 63.09 5.47 21.03
CA GLN A 78 62.26 4.81 20.02
C GLN A 78 60.81 4.62 20.48
N THR A 79 60.61 4.27 21.75
CA THR A 79 59.26 4.10 22.31
C THR A 79 58.51 5.44 22.36
N LEU A 80 59.19 6.52 22.78
CA LEU A 80 58.61 7.86 22.82
C LEU A 80 58.31 8.40 21.42
N GLU A 81 59.20 8.18 20.45
CA GLU A 81 58.97 8.53 19.03
C GLU A 81 57.77 7.78 18.45
N GLY A 82 57.62 6.49 18.77
CA GLY A 82 56.46 5.70 18.39
C GLY A 82 55.15 6.25 18.98
N ASN A 83 55.16 6.58 20.27
CA ASN A 83 54.01 7.18 20.95
C ASN A 83 53.65 8.56 20.39
N LEU A 84 54.64 9.40 20.10
CA LEU A 84 54.46 10.71 19.50
C LEU A 84 53.78 10.58 18.13
N LYS A 85 54.31 9.70 17.28
CA LYS A 85 53.75 9.43 15.95
C LYS A 85 52.32 8.89 16.00
N SER A 86 51.99 8.06 16.99
CA SER A 86 50.61 7.60 17.19
C SER A 86 49.69 8.75 17.61
N LYS A 87 50.15 9.61 18.52
CA LYS A 87 49.37 10.75 19.02
C LYS A 87 49.18 11.84 17.97
N GLU A 88 50.17 12.08 17.10
CA GLU A 88 50.05 12.96 15.94
C GLU A 88 48.97 12.47 14.98
N LYS A 89 48.95 11.16 14.65
CA LYS A 89 47.88 10.59 13.82
C LYS A 89 46.50 10.72 14.45
N GLU A 90 46.36 10.46 15.75
CA GLU A 90 45.09 10.65 16.46
C GLU A 90 44.63 12.11 16.43
N TYR A 91 45.56 13.04 16.58
CA TYR A 91 45.30 14.47 16.50
C TYR A 91 44.85 14.88 15.10
N GLU A 92 45.55 14.47 14.05
CA GLU A 92 45.19 14.75 12.66
C GLU A 92 43.79 14.23 12.31
N MET A 93 43.47 12.99 12.69
CA MET A 93 42.12 12.42 12.49
C MET A 93 41.04 13.21 13.24
N SER A 94 41.33 13.65 14.47
CA SER A 94 40.39 14.42 15.28
C SER A 94 40.15 15.81 14.70
N VAL A 95 41.20 16.47 14.21
CA VAL A 95 41.11 17.76 13.52
C VAL A 95 40.33 17.63 12.21
N ALA A 96 40.54 16.56 11.43
CA ALA A 96 39.80 16.31 10.20
C ALA A 96 38.29 16.20 10.47
N LYS A 97 37.88 15.39 11.46
CA LYS A 97 36.47 15.28 11.88
C LYS A 97 35.88 16.60 12.36
N ALA A 98 36.66 17.40 13.10
CA ALA A 98 36.20 18.71 13.56
C ALA A 98 35.96 19.69 12.39
N LYS A 99 36.82 19.67 11.37
CA LYS A 99 36.72 20.53 10.18
C LYS A 99 35.48 20.25 9.32
N GLU A 100 34.94 19.04 9.33
CA GLU A 100 33.67 18.72 8.64
C GLU A 100 32.48 19.49 9.24
N ILE A 101 32.54 19.82 10.52
CA ILE A 101 31.45 20.51 11.23
C ILE A 101 31.68 22.03 11.20
N CYS A 102 32.92 22.47 11.42
CA CYS A 102 33.29 23.89 11.43
C CYS A 102 34.65 24.08 10.78
N LEU A 103 34.69 24.84 9.69
CA LEU A 103 35.91 25.08 8.90
C LEU A 103 36.98 25.85 9.69
N GLU A 104 36.57 26.70 10.64
CA GLU A 104 37.45 27.56 11.41
C GLU A 104 37.64 27.03 12.84
N ARG A 105 38.88 27.04 13.34
CA ARG A 105 39.23 26.52 14.67
C ARG A 105 38.73 27.50 15.74
N VAL A 106 37.78 27.05 16.55
CA VAL A 106 37.26 27.82 17.68
C VAL A 106 38.19 27.68 18.89
N GLU A 107 38.83 28.77 19.28
CA GLU A 107 39.64 28.88 20.50
C GLU A 107 38.71 28.83 21.73
N SER A 108 38.79 27.74 22.51
CA SER A 108 37.99 27.56 23.73
C SER A 108 38.84 27.75 24.97
N ARG A 109 38.38 28.60 25.89
CA ARG A 109 38.93 28.70 27.27
C ARG A 109 38.42 27.61 28.21
N ARG A 110 37.45 26.79 27.77
CA ARG A 110 36.85 25.71 28.55
C ARG A 110 37.60 24.40 28.33
N SER A 111 37.71 23.59 29.38
CA SER A 111 38.32 22.27 29.30
C SER A 111 37.44 21.29 28.50
N ALA A 112 38.06 20.32 27.84
CA ALA A 112 37.35 19.28 27.08
C ALA A 112 36.30 18.56 27.94
N ARG A 113 36.64 18.21 29.19
CA ARG A 113 35.71 17.57 30.14
C ARG A 113 34.46 18.42 30.41
N SER A 114 34.61 19.74 30.49
CA SER A 114 33.46 20.64 30.71
C SER A 114 32.54 20.71 29.49
N LEU A 115 33.10 20.64 28.28
CA LEU A 115 32.31 20.63 27.05
C LEU A 115 31.61 19.27 26.88
N ASP A 116 32.29 18.16 27.16
CA ASP A 116 31.70 16.82 27.11
C ASP A 116 30.55 16.66 28.10
N SER A 117 30.69 17.19 29.33
CA SER A 117 29.61 17.14 30.32
C SER A 117 28.41 17.98 29.88
N GLU A 118 28.63 19.14 29.28
CA GLU A 118 27.57 19.98 28.73
C GLU A 118 26.88 19.33 27.53
N ILE A 119 27.64 18.73 26.60
CA ILE A 119 27.10 17.97 25.47
C ILE A 119 26.25 16.81 25.96
N ASN A 120 26.73 16.04 26.94
CA ASN A 120 25.97 14.92 27.48
C ASN A 120 24.69 15.38 28.19
N ARG A 121 24.75 16.48 28.95
CA ARG A 121 23.57 17.09 29.57
C ARG A 121 22.54 17.53 28.53
N LEU A 122 22.99 18.20 27.46
CA LEU A 122 22.12 18.65 26.37
C LEU A 122 21.51 17.48 25.60
N LYS A 123 22.32 16.44 25.30
CA LYS A 123 21.83 15.20 24.68
C LYS A 123 20.74 14.54 25.52
N LEU A 124 20.99 14.35 26.82
CA LEU A 124 19.99 13.79 27.75
C LEU A 124 18.71 14.62 27.78
N LYS A 125 18.83 15.95 27.79
CA LYS A 125 17.67 16.85 27.76
C LYS A 125 16.88 16.73 26.45
N ILE A 126 17.57 16.62 25.31
CA ILE A 126 16.94 16.39 24.00
C ILE A 126 16.22 15.03 23.99
N THR A 127 16.87 13.96 24.45
CA THR A 127 16.27 12.61 24.48
C THR A 127 15.05 12.57 25.39
N SER A 128 15.17 13.10 26.62
CA SER A 128 14.05 13.16 27.56
C SER A 128 12.87 13.97 27.01
N GLN A 129 13.14 15.07 26.30
CA GLN A 129 12.07 15.83 25.63
C GLN A 129 11.44 15.08 24.45
N LYS A 130 12.23 14.35 23.65
CA LYS A 130 11.72 13.50 22.57
C LYS A 130 10.86 12.34 23.11
N GLU A 131 11.24 11.75 24.24
CA GLU A 131 10.44 10.70 24.88
C GLU A 131 9.11 11.22 25.45
N GLN A 132 9.10 12.43 26.01
CA GLN A 132 7.89 13.04 26.55
C GLN A 132 6.95 13.61 25.49
N GLN A 133 7.49 14.24 24.45
CA GLN A 133 6.71 15.00 23.47
C GLN A 133 6.60 14.31 22.11
N GLY A 134 7.39 13.27 21.83
CA GLY A 134 7.55 12.69 20.49
C GLY A 134 8.55 13.45 19.63
N ASP A 135 8.91 12.89 18.47
CA ASP A 135 9.81 13.55 17.54
C ASP A 135 9.09 14.67 16.77
N ARG A 136 9.64 15.88 16.81
CA ARG A 136 8.97 17.07 16.27
C ARG A 136 8.68 16.94 14.76
N GLU A 137 9.62 16.39 14.00
CA GLU A 137 9.45 16.19 12.55
C GLU A 137 8.33 15.19 12.26
N GLU A 138 8.28 14.10 13.03
CA GLU A 138 7.23 13.09 12.92
C GLU A 138 5.84 13.67 13.24
N ILE A 139 5.73 14.48 14.30
CA ILE A 139 4.46 15.12 14.68
C ILE A 139 3.99 16.10 13.61
N VAL A 140 4.91 16.90 13.05
CA VAL A 140 4.58 17.82 11.95
C VAL A 140 4.12 17.02 10.73
N ARG A 141 4.80 15.92 10.38
CA ARG A 141 4.38 15.04 9.28
C ARG A 141 2.98 14.49 9.51
N GLN A 142 2.72 13.89 10.67
CA GLN A 142 1.41 13.34 11.03
C GLN A 142 0.31 14.41 11.03
N TYR A 143 0.62 15.61 11.51
CA TYR A 143 -0.32 16.74 11.45
C TYR A 143 -0.67 17.11 10.01
N HIS A 144 0.33 17.21 9.12
CA HIS A 144 0.10 17.52 7.70
C HIS A 144 -0.70 16.41 7.00
N GLU A 145 -0.38 15.14 7.23
CA GLU A 145 -1.11 13.99 6.70
C GLU A 145 -2.57 13.97 7.18
N ALA A 146 -2.80 14.17 8.48
CA ALA A 146 -4.14 14.24 9.06
C ALA A 146 -4.93 15.45 8.51
N LEU A 147 -4.28 16.60 8.34
CA LEU A 147 -4.90 17.80 7.78
C LEU A 147 -5.29 17.60 6.31
N GLU A 148 -4.44 16.96 5.51
CA GLU A 148 -4.72 16.65 4.12
C GLU A 148 -5.87 15.64 4.00
N SER A 149 -5.84 14.57 4.80
CA SER A 149 -6.91 13.59 4.89
C SER A 149 -8.25 14.23 5.28
N TYR A 150 -8.24 15.11 6.28
CA TYR A 150 -9.41 15.88 6.71
C TYR A 150 -9.97 16.76 5.59
N LYS A 151 -9.10 17.49 4.87
CA LYS A 151 -9.51 18.35 3.75
C LYS A 151 -10.13 17.53 2.63
N ASN A 152 -9.51 16.40 2.27
CA ASN A 152 -10.02 15.51 1.24
C ASN A 152 -11.40 14.94 1.62
N MET A 153 -11.53 14.39 2.83
CA MET A 153 -12.79 13.82 3.31
C MET A 153 -13.89 14.90 3.43
N THR A 154 -13.55 16.11 3.86
CA THR A 154 -14.48 17.24 3.88
C THR A 154 -14.97 17.60 2.47
N GLN A 155 -14.08 17.60 1.48
CA GLN A 155 -14.44 17.87 0.09
C GLN A 155 -15.32 16.75 -0.49
N GLN A 156 -14.98 15.49 -0.21
CA GLN A 156 -15.82 14.35 -0.61
C GLN A 156 -17.21 14.42 0.00
N MET A 157 -17.32 14.78 1.28
CA MET A 157 -18.62 14.93 1.96
C MET A 157 -19.44 16.08 1.36
N LYS A 158 -18.81 17.19 0.99
CA LYS A 158 -19.47 18.28 0.24
C LYS A 158 -20.00 17.82 -1.11
N ASN A 159 -19.20 17.06 -1.85
CA ASN A 159 -19.58 16.52 -3.15
C ASN A 159 -20.72 15.49 -3.04
N LEU A 160 -20.70 14.62 -2.03
CA LEU A 160 -21.79 13.68 -1.76
C LEU A 160 -23.08 14.42 -1.41
N ASN A 161 -23.00 15.46 -0.59
CA ASN A 161 -24.17 16.26 -0.23
C ASN A 161 -24.76 17.00 -1.45
N SER A 162 -23.93 17.54 -2.35
CA SER A 162 -24.43 18.15 -3.59
C SER A 162 -25.04 17.12 -4.54
N PHE A 163 -24.46 15.91 -4.60
CA PHE A 163 -25.00 14.80 -5.36
C PHE A 163 -26.36 14.34 -4.84
N ILE A 164 -26.51 14.18 -3.52
CA ILE A 164 -27.80 13.82 -2.89
C ILE A 164 -28.87 14.88 -3.21
N LYS A 165 -28.54 16.17 -3.10
CA LYS A 165 -29.48 17.25 -3.46
C LYS A 165 -29.89 17.19 -4.94
N SER A 166 -28.93 16.86 -5.82
CA SER A 166 -29.20 16.72 -7.25
C SER A 166 -30.11 15.51 -7.53
N LEU A 167 -29.86 14.37 -6.88
CA LEU A 167 -30.71 13.19 -6.96
C LEU A 167 -32.12 13.46 -6.46
N ASP A 168 -32.27 14.15 -5.34
CA ASP A 168 -33.57 14.52 -4.78
C ASP A 168 -34.35 15.42 -5.76
N SER A 169 -33.69 16.41 -6.37
CA SER A 169 -34.29 17.25 -7.40
C SER A 169 -34.77 16.44 -8.61
N VAL A 170 -33.93 15.53 -9.13
CA VAL A 170 -34.29 14.66 -10.26
C VAL A 170 -35.45 13.72 -9.88
N MET A 171 -35.46 13.17 -8.67
CA MET A 171 -36.53 12.30 -8.20
C MET A 171 -37.86 13.05 -8.12
N ASN A 172 -37.84 14.26 -7.58
CA ASN A 172 -39.01 15.12 -7.48
C ASN A 172 -39.57 15.48 -8.87
N GLN A 173 -38.69 15.83 -9.82
CA GLN A 173 -39.10 16.09 -11.20
C GLN A 173 -39.72 14.86 -11.86
N ARG A 174 -39.14 13.67 -11.68
CA ARG A 174 -39.69 12.41 -12.22
C ARG A 174 -41.04 12.08 -11.61
N LEU A 175 -41.22 12.29 -10.30
CA LEU A 175 -42.49 12.06 -9.62
C LEU A 175 -43.58 13.01 -10.13
N GLN A 176 -43.25 14.28 -10.36
CA GLN A 176 -44.16 15.26 -10.95
C GLN A 176 -44.55 14.87 -12.38
N ALA A 177 -43.56 14.57 -13.24
CA ALA A 177 -43.82 14.14 -14.62
C ALA A 177 -44.67 12.86 -14.67
N TYR A 178 -44.42 11.90 -13.77
CA TYR A 178 -45.25 10.70 -13.65
C TYR A 178 -46.69 11.03 -13.23
N ALA A 179 -46.88 11.92 -12.25
CA ALA A 179 -48.22 12.32 -11.81
C ALA A 179 -49.00 13.02 -12.92
N GLU A 180 -48.36 13.92 -13.67
CA GLU A 180 -48.94 14.58 -14.84
C GLU A 180 -49.31 13.59 -15.95
N LEU A 181 -48.36 12.71 -16.32
CA LEU A 181 -48.60 11.68 -17.32
C LEU A 181 -49.77 10.78 -16.91
N ARG A 182 -49.79 10.30 -15.66
CA ARG A 182 -50.87 9.45 -15.14
C ARG A 182 -52.22 10.16 -15.20
N ARG A 183 -52.29 11.44 -14.81
CA ARG A 183 -53.52 12.25 -14.92
C ARG A 183 -53.96 12.41 -16.38
N PHE A 184 -53.01 12.72 -17.27
CA PHE A 184 -53.27 12.88 -18.69
C PHE A 184 -53.79 11.59 -19.34
N LEU A 185 -53.12 10.46 -19.12
CA LEU A 185 -53.54 9.17 -19.67
C LEU A 185 -54.90 8.74 -19.12
N SER A 186 -55.17 8.99 -17.83
CA SER A 186 -56.49 8.72 -17.24
C SER A 186 -57.59 9.55 -17.90
N ALA A 187 -57.39 10.85 -18.05
CA ALA A 187 -58.34 11.74 -18.69
C ALA A 187 -58.56 11.37 -20.17
N ARG A 188 -57.47 11.03 -20.89
CA ARG A 188 -57.53 10.58 -22.28
C ARG A 188 -58.30 9.25 -22.40
N CYS A 189 -58.04 8.27 -21.54
CA CYS A 189 -58.76 7.00 -21.54
C CYS A 189 -60.27 7.21 -21.32
N LYS A 190 -60.66 8.05 -20.34
CA LYS A 190 -62.05 8.42 -20.10
C LYS A 190 -62.71 9.03 -21.34
N TYR A 191 -62.07 10.05 -21.91
CA TYR A 191 -62.58 10.74 -23.10
C TYR A 191 -62.81 9.79 -24.28
N TYR A 192 -61.83 8.91 -24.57
CA TYR A 192 -61.99 7.95 -25.65
C TYR A 192 -63.08 6.92 -25.32
N PHE A 193 -63.18 6.44 -24.09
CA PHE A 193 -64.22 5.49 -23.68
C PHE A 193 -65.62 6.08 -23.89
N ASP A 194 -65.85 7.30 -23.40
CA ASP A 194 -67.14 8.00 -23.54
C ASP A 194 -67.46 8.28 -25.01
N SER A 195 -66.47 8.72 -25.80
CA SER A 195 -66.63 8.97 -27.23
C SER A 195 -66.96 7.70 -28.02
N MET A 196 -66.40 6.55 -27.64
CA MET A 196 -66.66 5.27 -28.29
C MET A 196 -68.06 4.74 -27.96
N LEU A 197 -68.47 4.83 -26.69
CA LEU A 197 -69.84 4.47 -26.26
C LEU A 197 -70.91 5.35 -26.93
N ALA A 198 -70.64 6.64 -27.08
CA ALA A 198 -71.56 7.59 -27.69
C ALA A 198 -71.91 7.23 -29.15
N GLN A 199 -71.07 6.48 -29.87
CA GLN A 199 -71.38 6.01 -31.23
C GLN A 199 -72.60 5.08 -31.28
N ARG A 200 -72.92 4.41 -30.17
CA ARG A 200 -74.10 3.56 -30.03
C ARG A 200 -75.24 4.22 -29.26
N GLY A 201 -75.05 5.47 -28.84
CA GLY A 201 -75.95 6.20 -27.94
C GLY A 201 -75.90 5.67 -26.50
N TYR A 202 -74.78 5.06 -26.10
CA TYR A 202 -74.57 4.64 -24.71
C TYR A 202 -73.84 5.73 -23.95
N SER A 203 -74.06 5.77 -22.64
CA SER A 203 -73.32 6.63 -21.71
C SER A 203 -72.47 5.76 -20.78
N GLY A 204 -71.31 6.24 -20.36
CA GLY A 204 -70.44 5.52 -19.45
C GLY A 204 -69.73 6.43 -18.47
N SER A 205 -69.10 5.82 -17.48
CA SER A 205 -68.20 6.48 -16.55
C SER A 205 -67.02 5.57 -16.24
N MET A 206 -65.84 6.18 -16.17
CA MET A 206 -64.62 5.50 -15.82
C MET A 206 -63.91 6.28 -14.71
N ILE A 207 -63.75 5.64 -13.55
CA ILE A 207 -63.17 6.23 -12.35
C ILE A 207 -61.88 5.48 -12.02
N PHE A 208 -60.75 6.18 -12.18
CA PHE A 208 -59.45 5.68 -11.76
C PHE A 208 -59.20 6.13 -10.32
N ASP A 209 -59.15 5.17 -9.40
CA ASP A 209 -58.62 5.38 -8.05
C ASP A 209 -57.16 4.96 -8.03
N HIS A 210 -56.33 5.96 -8.26
CA HIS A 210 -54.89 5.86 -8.29
C HIS A 210 -54.22 5.63 -6.93
N LYS A 211 -54.96 5.77 -5.83
CA LYS A 211 -54.46 5.53 -4.47
C LYS A 211 -54.66 4.06 -4.09
N ASN A 212 -55.83 3.51 -4.44
CA ASN A 212 -56.17 2.12 -4.16
C ASN A 212 -55.89 1.18 -5.35
N GLU A 213 -55.34 1.71 -6.45
CA GLU A 213 -55.02 0.97 -7.68
C GLU A 213 -56.23 0.27 -8.31
N THR A 214 -57.41 0.91 -8.22
CA THR A 214 -58.65 0.36 -8.76
C THR A 214 -59.19 1.17 -9.93
N LEU A 215 -59.93 0.49 -10.80
CA LEU A 215 -60.66 1.07 -11.92
C LEU A 215 -62.12 0.63 -11.83
N SER A 216 -63.02 1.60 -11.67
CA SER A 216 -64.46 1.37 -11.72
C SER A 216 -65.00 1.82 -13.07
N ILE A 217 -65.72 0.93 -13.75
CA ILE A 217 -66.34 1.18 -15.06
C ILE A 217 -67.84 0.94 -14.91
N SER A 218 -68.63 1.88 -15.40
CA SER A 218 -70.09 1.75 -15.43
C SER A 218 -70.61 2.18 -16.80
N VAL A 219 -71.62 1.49 -17.30
CA VAL A 219 -72.20 1.73 -18.63
C VAL A 219 -73.71 1.68 -18.55
N GLN A 220 -74.35 2.59 -19.26
CA GLN A 220 -75.80 2.73 -19.37
C GLN A 220 -76.20 2.71 -20.86
N PRO A 221 -76.90 1.66 -21.30
CA PRO A 221 -77.47 1.60 -22.64
C PRO A 221 -78.64 2.60 -22.82
N GLY A 222 -78.63 3.38 -23.91
CA GLY A 222 -79.72 4.28 -24.31
C GLY A 222 -79.59 5.74 -23.87
N GLN A 223 -80.49 6.60 -24.40
CA GLN A 223 -80.62 8.02 -24.04
C GLN A 223 -81.68 8.19 -22.93
N GLY A 224 -81.39 7.72 -21.71
CA GLY A 224 -82.29 7.83 -20.56
C GLY A 224 -81.56 8.36 -19.33
N ASN A 225 -82.28 9.09 -18.48
CA ASN A 225 -81.81 9.87 -17.31
C ASN A 225 -80.53 9.35 -16.61
N LYS A 226 -79.68 10.29 -16.20
CA LYS A 226 -78.45 10.14 -15.38
C LYS A 226 -78.65 9.48 -14.00
N ALA A 227 -79.83 8.95 -13.70
CA ALA A 227 -80.14 8.29 -12.45
C ALA A 227 -79.77 6.81 -12.60
N ASP A 228 -78.65 6.47 -11.97
CA ASP A 228 -78.07 5.14 -11.76
C ASP A 228 -77.37 4.50 -12.97
N LEU A 229 -76.09 4.86 -13.12
CA LEU A 229 -75.11 4.07 -13.85
C LEU A 229 -75.10 2.63 -13.30
N SER A 230 -75.56 1.67 -14.11
CA SER A 230 -75.60 0.25 -13.73
C SER A 230 -74.21 -0.39 -13.75
N ASP A 231 -73.97 -1.30 -12.81
CA ASP A 231 -72.80 -2.20 -12.82
C ASP A 231 -72.79 -3.02 -14.12
N MET A 232 -71.62 -3.21 -14.73
CA MET A 232 -71.45 -3.96 -16.00
C MET A 232 -72.03 -5.37 -15.95
N ARG A 233 -72.23 -5.93 -14.75
CA ARG A 233 -72.85 -7.24 -14.51
C ARG A 233 -74.33 -7.31 -14.89
N LEU A 234 -75.00 -6.17 -14.98
CA LEU A 234 -76.43 -6.07 -15.29
C LEU A 234 -76.70 -5.91 -16.80
N LEU A 235 -75.65 -5.76 -17.62
CA LEU A 235 -75.76 -5.59 -19.06
C LEU A 235 -76.08 -6.92 -19.75
N SER A 236 -76.78 -6.85 -20.89
CA SER A 236 -76.92 -8.01 -21.78
C SER A 236 -75.55 -8.46 -22.33
N GLY A 237 -75.45 -9.71 -22.79
CA GLY A 237 -74.20 -10.24 -23.36
C GLY A 237 -73.63 -9.39 -24.49
N GLY A 238 -74.51 -8.89 -25.39
CA GLY A 238 -74.11 -8.02 -26.49
C GLY A 238 -73.66 -6.62 -26.05
N GLU A 239 -74.33 -6.03 -25.07
CA GLU A 239 -73.94 -4.73 -24.50
C GLU A 239 -72.62 -4.81 -23.75
N ARG A 240 -72.41 -5.90 -22.99
CA ARG A 240 -71.16 -6.16 -22.29
C ARG A 240 -70.00 -6.32 -23.27
N SER A 241 -70.17 -7.09 -24.34
CA SER A 241 -69.14 -7.23 -25.38
C SER A 241 -68.85 -5.91 -26.08
N PHE A 242 -69.88 -5.13 -26.41
CA PHE A 242 -69.70 -3.82 -27.05
C PHE A 242 -68.92 -2.86 -26.16
N SER A 243 -69.29 -2.79 -24.89
CA SER A 243 -68.61 -1.98 -23.87
C SER A 243 -67.15 -2.41 -23.68
N THR A 244 -66.88 -3.72 -23.76
CA THR A 244 -65.52 -4.27 -23.67
C THR A 244 -64.66 -3.84 -24.86
N VAL A 245 -65.20 -3.86 -26.08
CA VAL A 245 -64.48 -3.33 -27.26
C VAL A 245 -64.21 -1.84 -27.10
N CYS A 246 -65.19 -1.05 -26.64
CA CYS A 246 -64.99 0.38 -26.35
C CYS A 246 -63.86 0.61 -25.34
N PHE A 247 -63.79 -0.21 -24.29
CA PHE A 247 -62.73 -0.16 -23.29
C PHE A 247 -61.35 -0.52 -23.87
N VAL A 248 -61.26 -1.57 -24.69
CA VAL A 248 -60.00 -1.93 -25.37
C VAL A 248 -59.54 -0.79 -26.28
N LEU A 249 -60.45 -0.19 -27.05
CA LEU A 249 -60.15 0.94 -27.93
C LEU A 249 -59.66 2.17 -27.15
N SER A 250 -60.23 2.43 -25.97
CA SER A 250 -59.78 3.54 -25.12
C SER A 250 -58.39 3.29 -24.53
N LEU A 251 -58.08 2.05 -24.15
CA LEU A 251 -56.73 1.65 -23.73
C LEU A 251 -55.73 1.77 -24.88
N TRP A 252 -56.12 1.40 -26.10
CA TRP A 252 -55.31 1.57 -27.30
C TRP A 252 -55.03 3.04 -27.65
N ALA A 253 -55.83 3.97 -27.16
CA ALA A 253 -55.55 5.40 -27.33
C ALA A 253 -54.40 5.87 -26.43
N ILE A 254 -54.09 5.17 -25.35
CA ILE A 254 -53.08 5.54 -24.35
C ILE A 254 -51.87 4.58 -24.32
N THR A 255 -51.95 3.44 -25.00
CA THR A 255 -50.87 2.44 -25.07
C THR A 255 -50.20 2.43 -26.44
N GLU A 256 -48.87 2.28 -26.43
CA GLU A 256 -48.07 2.13 -27.64
C GLU A 256 -47.64 0.68 -27.79
N ALA A 257 -48.12 0.04 -28.87
CA ALA A 257 -47.73 -1.31 -29.24
C ALA A 257 -47.66 -1.40 -30.78
N PRO A 258 -46.63 -2.04 -31.36
CA PRO A 258 -46.50 -2.19 -32.81
C PRO A 258 -47.54 -3.16 -33.40
N PHE A 259 -47.97 -4.15 -32.61
CA PHE A 259 -48.98 -5.14 -32.99
C PHE A 259 -50.12 -5.15 -31.98
N ARG A 260 -51.34 -5.34 -32.48
CA ARG A 260 -52.54 -5.48 -31.67
C ARG A 260 -53.39 -6.62 -32.20
N CYS A 261 -53.72 -7.54 -31.31
CA CYS A 261 -54.49 -8.74 -31.66
C CYS A 261 -55.76 -8.79 -30.80
N LEU A 262 -56.89 -9.09 -31.42
CA LEU A 262 -58.13 -9.45 -30.73
C LEU A 262 -58.69 -10.73 -31.31
N ASP A 263 -59.21 -11.58 -30.43
CA ASP A 263 -59.83 -12.85 -30.76
C ASP A 263 -61.26 -12.88 -30.23
N GLU A 264 -62.14 -13.54 -30.98
CA GLU A 264 -63.55 -13.78 -30.67
C GLU A 264 -64.36 -12.58 -30.13
N PHE A 265 -63.95 -11.36 -30.46
CA PHE A 265 -64.50 -10.15 -29.85
C PHE A 265 -65.97 -9.89 -30.24
N ASP A 266 -66.46 -10.47 -31.33
CA ASP A 266 -67.81 -10.26 -31.86
C ASP A 266 -68.79 -11.41 -31.62
N VAL A 267 -68.38 -12.50 -30.94
CA VAL A 267 -69.19 -13.73 -30.79
C VAL A 267 -70.52 -13.50 -30.08
N TYR A 268 -70.54 -12.66 -29.04
CA TYR A 268 -71.74 -12.40 -28.24
C TYR A 268 -72.52 -11.14 -28.68
N MET A 269 -72.11 -10.50 -29.78
CA MET A 269 -72.74 -9.29 -30.28
C MET A 269 -73.88 -9.61 -31.25
N ASP A 270 -74.96 -8.82 -31.19
CA ASP A 270 -75.96 -8.80 -32.26
C ASP A 270 -75.39 -8.15 -33.54
N MET A 271 -76.12 -8.24 -34.65
CA MET A 271 -75.66 -7.70 -35.93
C MET A 271 -75.39 -6.18 -35.90
N VAL A 272 -76.13 -5.43 -35.09
CA VAL A 272 -76.01 -3.97 -34.99
C VAL A 272 -74.74 -3.58 -34.22
N ASN A 273 -74.56 -4.11 -33.01
CA ASN A 273 -73.37 -3.85 -32.19
C ASN A 273 -72.11 -4.39 -32.85
N ARG A 274 -72.20 -5.52 -33.54
CA ARG A 274 -71.10 -6.08 -34.32
C ARG A 274 -70.65 -5.11 -35.41
N ARG A 275 -71.58 -4.65 -36.26
CA ARG A 275 -71.25 -3.72 -37.36
C ARG A 275 -70.59 -2.45 -36.83
N ILE A 276 -71.16 -1.83 -35.80
CA ILE A 276 -70.64 -0.59 -35.22
C ILE A 276 -69.24 -0.82 -34.61
N SER A 277 -69.04 -1.92 -33.88
CA SER A 277 -67.74 -2.28 -33.31
C SER A 277 -66.67 -2.46 -34.38
N MET A 278 -66.99 -3.17 -35.47
CA MET A 278 -66.08 -3.36 -36.60
C MET A 278 -65.68 -2.03 -37.23
N ASP A 279 -66.65 -1.17 -37.52
CA ASP A 279 -66.40 0.14 -38.10
C ASP A 279 -65.50 0.99 -37.18
N MET A 280 -65.71 0.94 -35.87
CA MET A 280 -64.87 1.62 -34.88
C MET A 280 -63.43 1.09 -34.90
N MET A 281 -63.23 -0.23 -34.85
CA MET A 281 -61.89 -0.82 -34.87
C MET A 281 -61.15 -0.53 -36.18
N LEU A 282 -61.83 -0.63 -37.32
CA LEU A 282 -61.24 -0.31 -38.63
C LEU A 282 -60.88 1.16 -38.75
N LYS A 283 -61.72 2.08 -38.24
CA LYS A 283 -61.39 3.52 -38.18
C LYS A 283 -60.14 3.77 -37.34
N VAL A 284 -60.04 3.16 -36.16
CA VAL A 284 -58.86 3.29 -35.29
C VAL A 284 -57.62 2.72 -35.99
N ALA A 285 -57.73 1.55 -36.61
CA ALA A 285 -56.63 0.93 -37.35
C ALA A 285 -56.16 1.81 -38.52
N ALA A 286 -57.09 2.36 -39.32
CA ALA A 286 -56.78 3.25 -40.42
C ALA A 286 -56.11 4.55 -39.97
N SER A 287 -56.47 5.06 -38.79
CA SER A 287 -55.84 6.26 -38.20
C SER A 287 -54.40 6.02 -37.72
N GLN A 288 -54.02 4.76 -37.48
CA GLN A 288 -52.74 4.35 -36.90
C GLN A 288 -51.88 3.57 -37.90
N ARG A 289 -51.49 4.23 -39.00
CA ARG A 289 -50.77 3.63 -40.16
C ARG A 289 -49.44 2.93 -39.84
N TYR A 290 -48.82 3.21 -38.70
CA TYR A 290 -47.55 2.59 -38.27
C TYR A 290 -47.75 1.40 -37.32
N ARG A 291 -48.97 0.89 -37.18
CA ARG A 291 -49.32 -0.24 -36.30
C ARG A 291 -50.07 -1.30 -37.07
N GLN A 292 -49.84 -2.57 -36.73
CA GLN A 292 -50.55 -3.69 -37.32
C GLN A 292 -51.66 -4.18 -36.40
N PHE A 293 -52.84 -4.42 -36.98
CA PHE A 293 -54.01 -4.93 -36.29
C PHE A 293 -54.37 -6.31 -36.85
N ILE A 294 -54.59 -7.27 -35.96
CA ILE A 294 -54.93 -8.65 -36.27
C ILE A 294 -56.24 -8.95 -35.54
N PHE A 295 -57.28 -9.27 -36.30
CA PHE A 295 -58.59 -9.60 -35.77
C PHE A 295 -58.91 -11.03 -36.14
N LEU A 296 -59.16 -11.87 -35.13
CA LEU A 296 -59.59 -13.24 -35.27
C LEU A 296 -61.08 -13.30 -34.89
N THR A 297 -61.86 -13.94 -35.74
CA THR A 297 -63.31 -13.99 -35.63
C THR A 297 -63.83 -15.22 -36.36
N PRO A 298 -64.72 -16.01 -35.74
CA PRO A 298 -65.37 -17.14 -36.41
C PRO A 298 -66.48 -16.68 -37.36
N GLN A 299 -66.82 -15.39 -37.36
CA GLN A 299 -67.94 -14.84 -38.11
C GLN A 299 -67.51 -14.37 -39.50
N ASN A 300 -68.44 -14.46 -40.47
CA ASN A 300 -68.15 -14.09 -41.85
C ASN A 300 -67.94 -12.56 -42.00
N MET A 301 -66.84 -12.16 -42.66
CA MET A 301 -66.44 -10.77 -42.93
C MET A 301 -66.58 -10.33 -44.40
N SER A 302 -67.32 -11.06 -45.22
CA SER A 302 -67.55 -10.74 -46.65
C SER A 302 -68.23 -9.39 -46.89
N SER A 303 -68.81 -8.76 -45.87
CA SER A 303 -69.49 -7.45 -45.96
C SER A 303 -68.57 -6.25 -45.73
N LEU A 304 -67.27 -6.46 -45.46
CA LEU A 304 -66.31 -5.37 -45.29
C LEU A 304 -65.94 -4.71 -46.63
N PRO A 305 -65.70 -3.38 -46.64
CA PRO A 305 -65.31 -2.67 -47.86
C PRO A 305 -63.93 -3.12 -48.34
N GLU A 306 -63.77 -3.30 -49.65
CA GLU A 306 -62.46 -3.58 -50.26
C GLU A 306 -61.51 -2.39 -50.03
N SER A 307 -60.35 -2.67 -49.43
CA SER A 307 -59.36 -1.64 -49.10
C SER A 307 -57.95 -2.18 -49.22
N LYS A 308 -57.03 -1.38 -49.76
CA LYS A 308 -55.61 -1.76 -49.92
C LYS A 308 -54.88 -1.98 -48.59
N ILE A 309 -55.44 -1.47 -47.49
CA ILE A 309 -54.88 -1.59 -46.13
C ILE A 309 -55.54 -2.69 -45.29
N ILE A 310 -56.56 -3.39 -45.83
CA ILE A 310 -57.26 -4.48 -45.15
C ILE A 310 -56.97 -5.78 -45.91
N ARG A 311 -56.57 -6.83 -45.19
CA ARG A 311 -56.40 -8.17 -45.75
C ARG A 311 -57.26 -9.15 -44.96
N ILE A 312 -58.19 -9.81 -45.63
CA ILE A 312 -59.04 -10.85 -45.05
C ILE A 312 -58.45 -12.21 -45.42
N LEU A 313 -58.10 -13.01 -44.41
CA LEU A 313 -57.62 -14.38 -44.57
C LEU A 313 -58.70 -15.33 -44.06
N ARG A 314 -59.35 -16.05 -44.98
CA ARG A 314 -60.35 -17.06 -44.63
C ARG A 314 -59.68 -18.42 -44.48
N LEU A 315 -59.77 -19.00 -43.28
CA LEU A 315 -59.32 -20.37 -43.03
C LEU A 315 -60.32 -21.38 -43.62
N LYS A 316 -59.83 -22.58 -43.94
CA LYS A 316 -60.70 -23.70 -44.35
C LYS A 316 -61.60 -24.09 -43.18
N ASP A 317 -62.83 -24.50 -43.50
CA ASP A 317 -63.75 -24.99 -42.50
C ASP A 317 -63.15 -26.24 -41.82
N PRO A 318 -63.26 -26.38 -40.47
CA PRO A 318 -62.69 -27.51 -39.76
C PRO A 318 -63.39 -28.81 -40.14
N ASP A 319 -62.65 -29.90 -40.30
CA ASP A 319 -63.20 -31.25 -40.55
C ASP A 319 -63.99 -31.73 -39.32
N ARG A 320 -65.28 -31.38 -39.27
CA ARG A 320 -66.23 -31.92 -38.29
C ARG A 320 -66.65 -33.30 -38.76
N GLY A 321 -65.80 -34.28 -38.52
CA GLY A 321 -66.05 -35.68 -38.87
C GLY A 321 -67.41 -36.16 -38.38
N GLN A 322 -68.16 -36.78 -39.30
CA GLN A 322 -69.29 -37.65 -39.00
C GLN A 322 -68.84 -38.74 -38.01
N ARG A 323 -69.08 -38.54 -36.71
CA ARG A 323 -68.81 -39.56 -35.68
C ARG A 323 -70.06 -40.07 -34.96
N ASN A 324 -71.25 -39.67 -35.41
CA ASN A 324 -72.53 -40.03 -34.77
C ASN A 324 -73.51 -40.84 -35.66
N THR A 325 -73.10 -41.38 -36.81
CA THR A 325 -73.99 -42.16 -37.69
C THR A 325 -73.53 -43.60 -37.96
N GLN A 326 -72.50 -44.11 -37.27
CA GLN A 326 -72.03 -45.51 -37.43
C GLN A 326 -72.20 -46.37 -36.17
N ARG A 327 -73.06 -45.98 -35.22
CA ARG A 327 -73.25 -46.74 -33.97
C ARG A 327 -74.63 -47.40 -33.82
N SER A 328 -75.42 -47.44 -34.90
CA SER A 328 -76.81 -47.94 -34.86
C SER A 328 -77.08 -49.13 -35.78
N GLU A 329 -76.10 -49.62 -36.55
CA GLU A 329 -76.31 -50.70 -37.53
C GLU A 329 -75.57 -52.01 -37.20
N ASP A 330 -74.85 -52.09 -36.07
CA ASP A 330 -74.11 -53.29 -35.63
C ASP A 330 -74.74 -54.01 -34.42
N GLU A 331 -76.03 -53.77 -34.10
CA GLU A 331 -76.74 -54.48 -33.01
C GLU A 331 -77.90 -55.40 -33.47
N ASP A 332 -78.02 -55.68 -34.78
CA ASP A 332 -78.90 -56.75 -35.28
C ASP A 332 -78.09 -57.79 -36.09
N GLN A 333 -77.34 -58.63 -35.39
CA GLN A 333 -76.90 -59.96 -35.85
C GLN A 333 -76.65 -60.93 -34.70
#